data_AF-A0A158AB87-F1
#
_entry.id   AF-A0A158AB87-F1
#
_cell.length_a   1.000
_cell.length_b   1.000
_cell.length_c   1.000
_cell.angle_alpha   90.00
_cell.angle_beta   90.00
_cell.angle_gamma   90.00
#
_symmetry.space_group_name_H-M   'P 1'
#
loop_
_entity.id
_entity.type
_entity.pdbx_description
1 polymer ?
#
loop_
_entity_poly.entity_id
_entity_poly.type
_entity_poly.pdbx_seq_one_letter_code
_entity_poly.pdbx_strand_id
1 'polypeptide(L)'
;MEDFDETLFIVWRSNLNVLVGSPGGAARLARMMNFSPTFMKLIVAGQRDFNEEFVRGIELVTGLPPHWMDERRSLDEIPPDVMRAIDEETPMAVFRGTAHPAPKRSVLRGPEPLLSQTEATRRVADQAQQQAEANRRDLVFRKNRDLLSQDLRRLERQLGLLQVDSMQPKVDELMTSDRMSEAAKADLAGRLEQIDKHVKLLHQHVEKLVILLSSPDEPDSGE
;
A
#
# COMPACT_ATOMS: atom_id res chain seq x y z
N MET A 1 -2.38 -9.37 5.34
CA MET A 1 -3.21 -8.52 6.19
C MET A 1 -2.20 -7.65 6.90
N GLU A 2 -1.93 -6.47 6.36
CA GLU A 2 -1.03 -5.53 7.05
C GLU A 2 -1.79 -5.07 8.27
N ASP A 3 -1.36 -5.57 9.43
CA ASP A 3 -1.78 -5.04 10.72
C ASP A 3 -1.46 -3.55 10.70
N PHE A 4 -2.49 -2.74 10.48
CA PHE A 4 -2.42 -1.32 10.68
C PHE A 4 -2.10 -1.16 12.17
N ASP A 5 -0.82 -0.90 12.47
CA ASP A 5 -0.35 -0.83 13.84
C ASP A 5 -1.14 0.28 14.52
N GLU A 6 -2.14 -0.11 15.32
CA GLU A 6 -3.06 0.81 16.00
C GLU A 6 -2.27 1.84 16.83
N THR A 7 -1.05 1.46 17.20
CA THR A 7 -0.01 2.30 17.80
C THR A 7 0.44 3.45 16.89
N LEU A 8 0.73 3.21 15.60
CA LEU A 8 1.16 4.24 14.64
C LEU A 8 0.06 5.26 14.36
N PHE A 9 -1.20 4.83 14.31
CA PHE A 9 -2.32 5.75 14.12
C PHE A 9 -2.41 6.80 15.23
N ILE A 10 -2.17 6.39 16.48
CA ILE A 10 -2.12 7.29 17.65
C ILE A 10 -0.97 8.29 17.49
N VAL A 11 0.20 7.84 17.03
CA VAL A 11 1.37 8.70 16.79
C VAL A 11 1.08 9.71 15.69
N TRP A 12 0.54 9.28 14.55
CA TRP A 12 0.17 10.17 13.44
C TRP A 12 -0.84 11.24 13.86
N ARG A 13 -1.87 10.85 14.62
CA ARG A 13 -2.88 11.79 15.11
C ARG A 13 -2.28 12.79 16.10
N SER A 14 -1.35 12.35 16.96
CA SER A 14 -0.61 13.24 17.86
C SER A 14 0.21 14.26 17.08
N ASN A 15 1.02 13.81 16.12
CA ASN A 15 1.90 14.67 15.34
C ASN A 15 1.14 15.64 14.44
N LEU A 16 0.00 15.23 13.89
CA LEU A 16 -0.87 16.13 13.14
C LEU A 16 -1.35 17.30 14.00
N ASN A 17 -1.73 17.03 15.26
CA ASN A 17 -2.13 18.08 16.20
C ASN A 17 -0.97 19.04 16.51
N VAL A 18 0.27 18.54 16.56
CA VAL A 18 1.47 19.39 16.71
C VAL A 18 1.64 20.29 15.49
N LEU A 19 1.56 19.74 14.27
CA LEU A 19 1.70 20.50 13.02
C LEU A 19 0.63 21.58 12.84
N VAL A 20 -0.61 21.32 13.27
CA VAL A 20 -1.73 22.26 13.11
C VAL A 20 -2.02 23.09 14.37
N GLY A 21 -1.12 23.07 15.37
CA GLY A 21 -1.36 23.65 16.69
C GLY A 21 -1.54 25.17 16.72
N SER A 22 -1.15 25.88 15.66
CA SER A 22 -1.36 27.32 15.54
C SER A 22 -2.79 27.68 15.11
N PRO A 23 -3.30 28.88 15.48
CA PRO A 23 -4.62 29.33 15.04
C PRO A 23 -4.77 29.26 13.51
N GLY A 24 -5.74 28.49 13.06
CA GLY A 24 -6.00 28.28 11.63
C GLY A 24 -5.03 27.31 10.92
N GLY A 25 -4.06 26.71 11.61
CA GLY A 25 -3.10 25.76 11.02
C GLY A 25 -3.78 24.60 10.29
N ALA A 26 -4.86 24.06 10.86
CA ALA A 26 -5.66 23.03 10.20
C ALA A 26 -6.30 23.52 8.88
N ALA A 27 -6.71 24.78 8.80
CA ALA A 27 -7.30 25.33 7.58
C ALA A 27 -6.22 25.59 6.50
N ARG A 28 -5.03 26.04 6.91
CA ARG A 28 -3.87 26.23 6.02
C ARG A 28 -3.38 24.92 5.44
N LEU A 29 -3.15 23.93 6.29
CA LEU A 29 -2.75 22.59 5.86
C LEU A 29 -3.81 21.95 4.94
N ALA A 30 -5.10 22.16 5.22
CA ALA A 30 -6.16 21.69 4.32
C ALA A 30 -6.01 22.27 2.91
N ARG A 31 -5.78 23.59 2.78
CA ARG A 31 -5.61 24.26 1.49
C ARG A 31 -4.37 23.77 0.75
N MET A 32 -3.24 23.63 1.44
CA MET A 32 -2.01 23.06 0.85
C MET A 32 -2.23 21.64 0.31
N MET A 33 -3.04 20.84 1.00
CA MET A 33 -3.38 19.46 0.62
C MET A 33 -4.56 19.37 -0.37
N ASN A 34 -5.09 20.50 -0.86
CA ASN A 34 -6.29 20.59 -1.70
C ASN A 34 -7.53 19.89 -1.10
N PHE A 35 -7.70 20.02 0.22
CA PHE A 35 -8.84 19.55 1.00
C PHE A 35 -9.71 20.70 1.51
N SER A 36 -10.96 20.38 1.84
CA SER A 36 -11.82 21.37 2.50
C SER A 36 -11.35 21.60 3.95
N PRO A 37 -11.32 22.86 4.43
CA PRO A 37 -10.96 23.16 5.82
C PRO A 37 -11.84 22.45 6.84
N THR A 38 -13.14 22.32 6.56
CA THR A 38 -14.09 21.57 7.40
C THR A 38 -13.67 20.11 7.52
N PHE A 39 -13.21 19.51 6.44
CA PHE A 39 -12.77 18.12 6.48
C PHE A 39 -11.51 17.94 7.34
N MET A 40 -10.51 18.79 7.20
CA MET A 40 -9.31 18.72 8.04
C MET A 40 -9.64 18.93 9.53
N LYS A 41 -10.56 19.84 9.85
CA LYS A 41 -11.03 20.02 11.23
C LYS A 41 -11.65 18.75 11.82
N LEU A 42 -12.42 17.99 11.04
CA LEU A 42 -12.98 16.71 11.50
C LEU A 42 -11.90 15.67 11.79
N ILE A 43 -10.82 15.64 10.99
CA ILE A 43 -9.67 14.75 11.23
C ILE A 43 -8.97 15.12 12.54
N VAL A 44 -8.61 16.40 12.70
CA VAL A 44 -7.90 16.93 13.87
C VAL A 44 -8.72 16.74 15.14
N ALA A 45 -10.03 16.95 15.08
CA ALA A 45 -10.96 16.72 16.19
C ALA A 45 -11.20 15.23 16.52
N GLY A 46 -10.57 14.30 15.80
CA GLY A 46 -10.75 12.87 15.99
C GLY A 46 -12.10 12.32 15.53
N GLN A 47 -12.93 13.13 14.87
CA GLN A 47 -14.25 12.75 14.36
C GLN A 47 -14.19 12.08 12.99
N ARG A 48 -13.00 12.04 12.38
CA ARG A 48 -12.76 11.38 11.11
C ARG A 48 -11.39 10.74 11.10
N ASP A 49 -11.34 9.51 10.63
CA ASP A 49 -10.09 8.79 10.45
C ASP A 49 -9.45 9.13 9.10
N PHE A 50 -8.19 8.76 8.99
CA PHE A 50 -7.33 8.94 7.82
C PHE A 50 -6.41 7.73 7.68
N ASN A 51 -5.74 7.62 6.55
CA ASN A 51 -4.88 6.49 6.19
C ASN A 51 -3.41 6.94 6.06
N GLU A 52 -2.52 5.98 5.83
CA GLU A 52 -1.10 6.27 5.61
C GLU A 52 -0.85 7.20 4.42
N GLU A 53 -1.58 7.02 3.30
CA GLU A 53 -1.43 7.89 2.12
C GLU A 53 -1.63 9.37 2.45
N PHE A 54 -2.57 9.68 3.35
CA PHE A 54 -2.78 11.02 3.84
C PHE A 54 -1.58 11.55 4.62
N VAL A 55 -0.98 10.72 5.48
CA VAL A 55 0.20 11.06 6.27
C VAL A 55 1.41 11.30 5.38
N ARG A 56 1.68 10.41 4.43
CA ARG A 56 2.74 10.59 3.42
C ARG A 56 2.48 11.83 2.56
N GLY A 57 1.22 12.13 2.29
CA GLY A 57 0.80 13.36 1.63
C GLY A 57 1.17 14.61 2.40
N ILE A 58 0.93 14.64 3.71
CA ILE A 58 1.34 15.75 4.59
C ILE A 58 2.85 15.92 4.52
N GLU A 59 3.61 14.83 4.67
CA GLU A 59 5.08 14.89 4.63
C GLU A 59 5.58 15.51 3.32
N LEU A 60 5.04 15.03 2.19
CA LEU A 60 5.39 15.49 0.86
C LEU A 60 5.02 16.98 0.63
N VAL A 61 3.81 17.39 0.99
CA VAL A 61 3.32 18.76 0.74
C VAL A 61 4.00 19.79 1.62
N THR A 62 4.31 19.42 2.85
CA THR A 62 4.95 20.32 3.82
C THR A 62 6.47 20.32 3.69
N GLY A 63 7.07 19.30 3.07
CA GLY A 63 8.52 19.13 2.95
C GLY A 63 9.15 18.51 4.20
N LEU A 64 8.37 17.81 5.03
CA LEU A 64 8.92 17.04 6.14
C LEU A 64 9.80 15.89 5.61
N PRO A 65 10.80 15.46 6.39
CA PRO A 65 11.53 14.24 6.10
C PRO A 65 10.57 13.04 5.95
N PRO A 66 10.87 12.09 5.04
CA PRO A 66 10.10 10.84 4.95
C PRO A 66 10.03 10.15 6.32
N HIS A 67 8.86 9.63 6.69
CA HIS A 67 8.64 8.94 7.97
C HIS A 67 8.77 9.82 9.22
N TRP A 68 8.86 11.15 9.08
CA TRP A 68 8.88 12.05 10.23
C TRP A 68 7.64 11.87 11.12
N MET A 69 6.49 11.55 10.52
CA MET A 69 5.24 11.34 11.23
C MET A 69 5.21 10.02 12.03
N ASP A 70 6.11 9.07 11.80
CA ASP A 70 6.03 7.71 12.36
C ASP A 70 6.56 7.60 13.80
N GLU A 71 7.24 8.63 14.30
CA GLU A 71 7.75 8.75 15.67
C GLU A 71 7.05 9.88 16.40
N ARG A 72 6.89 9.82 17.73
CA ARG A 72 6.29 10.96 18.47
C ARG A 72 7.18 12.20 18.36
N ARG A 73 6.57 13.32 17.97
CA ARG A 73 7.25 14.61 17.80
C ARG A 73 6.65 15.68 18.70
N SER A 74 7.49 16.66 19.01
CA SER A 74 7.17 17.89 19.72
C SER A 74 7.27 19.10 18.79
N LEU A 75 6.76 20.25 19.25
CA LEU A 75 6.64 21.47 18.43
C LEU A 75 8.00 22.01 17.97
N ASP A 76 9.02 21.90 18.83
CA ASP A 76 10.39 22.33 18.58
C ASP A 76 11.16 21.43 17.60
N GLU A 77 10.64 20.23 17.33
CA GLU A 77 11.21 19.32 16.33
C GLU A 77 10.69 19.56 14.90
N ILE A 78 9.75 20.50 14.72
CA ILE A 78 9.29 20.88 13.38
C ILE A 78 10.37 21.72 12.71
N PRO A 79 10.88 21.33 11.53
CA PRO A 79 11.86 22.13 10.80
C PRO A 79 11.35 23.55 10.55
N PRO A 80 12.16 24.61 10.76
CA PRO A 80 11.70 25.99 10.60
C PRO A 80 11.11 26.30 9.22
N ASP A 81 11.66 25.71 8.17
CA ASP A 81 11.18 25.88 6.80
C ASP A 81 9.80 25.25 6.59
N VAL A 82 9.49 24.14 7.29
CA VAL A 82 8.17 23.50 7.26
C VAL A 82 7.13 24.36 7.96
N MET A 83 7.47 24.91 9.14
CA MET A 83 6.57 25.80 9.86
C MET A 83 6.25 27.04 9.01
N ARG A 84 7.27 27.65 8.39
CA ARG A 84 7.10 28.78 7.47
C ARG A 84 6.20 28.40 6.28
N ALA A 85 6.42 27.24 5.67
CA ALA A 85 5.60 26.76 4.55
C ALA A 85 4.12 26.60 4.92
N ILE A 86 3.82 26.11 6.13
CA ILE A 86 2.44 25.98 6.64
C ILE A 86 1.82 27.35 6.92
N ASP A 87 2.57 28.27 7.51
CA ASP A 87 2.09 29.61 7.83
C ASP A 87 1.82 30.46 6.58
N GLU A 88 2.66 30.32 5.56
CA GLU A 88 2.55 31.02 4.27
C GLU A 88 1.69 30.26 3.24
N GLU A 89 1.18 29.07 3.58
CA GLU A 89 0.41 28.19 2.67
C GLU A 89 1.16 27.87 1.37
N THR A 90 2.47 27.64 1.45
CA THR A 90 3.33 27.40 0.29
C THR A 90 3.66 25.91 0.18
N PRO A 91 2.91 25.12 -0.60
CA PRO A 91 3.15 23.69 -0.73
C PRO A 91 4.45 23.40 -1.48
N MET A 92 5.26 22.47 -0.96
CA MET A 92 6.49 21.98 -1.60
C MET A 92 6.22 21.01 -2.76
N ALA A 93 5.04 20.41 -2.77
CA ALA A 93 4.59 19.46 -3.79
C ALA A 93 3.07 19.46 -3.92
N VAL A 94 2.55 18.84 -4.98
CA VAL A 94 1.11 18.70 -5.20
C VAL A 94 0.64 17.34 -4.70
N PHE A 95 -0.24 17.34 -3.69
CA PHE A 95 -0.88 16.10 -3.25
C PHE A 95 -1.94 15.65 -4.27
N ARG A 96 -1.84 14.38 -4.71
CA ARG A 96 -2.80 13.74 -5.63
C ARG A 96 -3.53 12.54 -5.01
N GLY A 97 -3.28 12.23 -3.75
CA GLY A 97 -3.91 11.12 -3.04
C GLY A 97 -5.29 11.48 -2.50
N THR A 98 -5.99 10.48 -1.96
CA THR A 98 -7.25 10.70 -1.25
C THR A 98 -7.05 10.48 0.24
N ALA A 99 -7.49 11.41 1.08
CA ALA A 99 -7.45 11.25 2.53
C ALA A 99 -8.58 10.37 3.09
N HIS A 100 -9.21 9.58 2.23
CA HIS A 100 -10.37 8.78 2.61
C HIS A 100 -9.90 7.40 3.08
N PRO A 101 -10.09 7.03 4.37
CA PRO A 101 -10.21 5.63 4.70
C PRO A 101 -11.58 5.20 4.18
N ALA A 102 -11.58 4.47 3.06
CA ALA A 102 -12.76 3.95 2.38
C ALA A 102 -13.77 4.99 1.80
N PRO A 103 -14.44 4.66 0.67
CA PRO A 103 -15.54 5.45 0.14
C PRO A 103 -16.67 5.59 1.17
N LYS A 104 -17.06 6.82 1.46
CA LYS A 104 -18.23 7.13 2.27
C LYS A 104 -19.50 6.82 1.48
N ARG A 105 -20.43 6.09 2.09
CA ARG A 105 -21.79 5.86 1.62
C ARG A 105 -22.43 7.21 1.24
N SER A 106 -23.11 7.27 0.10
CA SER A 106 -23.75 8.48 -0.40
C SER A 106 -24.76 9.02 0.62
N VAL A 107 -24.52 10.22 1.14
CA VAL A 107 -25.51 10.93 1.97
C VAL A 107 -26.41 11.74 1.03
N LEU A 108 -27.39 11.06 0.44
CA LEU A 108 -28.62 11.76 0.05
C LEU A 108 -29.29 12.20 1.36
N ARG A 109 -29.44 13.53 1.54
CA ARG A 109 -30.35 14.09 2.54
C ARG A 109 -31.73 13.46 2.31
N GLY A 110 -32.15 12.57 3.19
CA GLY A 110 -33.53 12.12 3.24
C GLY A 110 -34.45 13.27 3.66
N PRO A 111 -35.69 13.35 3.15
CA PRO A 111 -36.68 14.28 3.69
C PRO A 111 -37.02 13.89 5.14
N GLU A 112 -37.48 14.88 5.90
CA GLU A 112 -37.81 14.85 7.34
C GLU A 112 -38.55 13.58 7.84
N PRO A 113 -38.45 13.26 9.15
CA PRO A 113 -38.89 11.98 9.66
C PRO A 113 -40.42 11.92 9.74
N LEU A 114 -41.04 11.18 8.82
CA LEU A 114 -42.40 10.69 9.01
C LEU A 114 -42.36 9.38 9.80
N LEU A 115 -43.18 9.40 10.84
CA LEU A 115 -43.40 8.42 11.88
C LEU A 115 -43.88 7.06 11.32
N SER A 116 -42.95 6.18 10.89
CA SER A 116 -43.08 4.71 10.93
C SER A 116 -41.99 4.04 10.07
N GLN A 117 -40.75 3.94 10.56
CA GLN A 117 -39.83 2.93 10.01
C GLN A 117 -40.26 1.57 10.56
N THR A 118 -41.01 0.80 9.78
CA THR A 118 -41.35 -0.58 10.10
C THR A 118 -40.08 -1.44 10.07
N GLU A 119 -40.01 -2.46 10.93
CA GLU A 119 -38.85 -3.38 11.02
C GLU A 119 -38.46 -4.00 9.67
N ALA A 120 -39.40 -4.10 8.73
CA ALA A 120 -39.16 -4.55 7.36
C ALA A 120 -38.20 -3.63 6.58
N THR A 121 -38.30 -2.30 6.74
CA THR A 121 -37.42 -1.34 6.06
C THR A 121 -35.99 -1.40 6.60
N ARG A 122 -35.82 -1.67 7.90
CA ARG A 122 -34.49 -1.89 8.51
C ARG A 122 -33.84 -3.17 7.97
N ARG A 123 -34.57 -4.28 7.91
CA ARG A 123 -34.05 -5.56 7.38
C ARG A 123 -33.61 -5.48 5.92
N VAL A 124 -34.34 -4.74 5.07
CA VAL A 124 -33.96 -4.51 3.67
C VAL A 124 -32.71 -3.63 3.56
N ALA A 125 -32.58 -2.61 4.41
CA ALA A 125 -31.38 -1.76 4.44
C ALA A 125 -30.13 -2.53 4.92
N ASP A 126 -30.29 -3.44 5.88
CA ASP A 126 -29.21 -4.29 6.41
C ASP A 126 -28.76 -5.33 5.37
N GLN A 127 -29.69 -5.98 4.66
CA GLN A 127 -29.37 -6.91 3.56
C GLN A 127 -28.66 -6.21 2.40
N ALA A 128 -29.12 -5.01 2.02
CA ALA A 128 -28.46 -4.22 0.99
C ALA A 128 -27.03 -3.81 1.39
N GLN A 129 -26.79 -3.56 2.69
CA GLN A 129 -25.46 -3.25 3.19
C GLN A 129 -24.55 -4.49 3.18
N GLN A 130 -25.04 -5.65 3.62
CA GLN A 130 -24.28 -6.91 3.57
C GLN A 130 -23.92 -7.29 2.13
N GLN A 131 -24.84 -7.13 1.19
CA GLN A 131 -24.56 -7.37 -0.23
C GLN A 131 -23.53 -6.39 -0.79
N ALA A 132 -23.58 -5.11 -0.39
CA ALA A 132 -22.59 -4.13 -0.81
C ALA A 132 -21.19 -4.43 -0.24
N GLU A 133 -21.11 -4.92 1.00
CA GLU A 133 -19.87 -5.36 1.63
C GLU A 133 -19.30 -6.62 0.96
N ALA A 134 -20.15 -7.60 0.61
CA ALA A 134 -19.76 -8.78 -0.16
C ALA A 134 -19.21 -8.41 -1.55
N ASN A 135 -19.95 -7.59 -2.30
CA ASN A 135 -19.51 -7.10 -3.61
C ASN A 135 -18.18 -6.33 -3.53
N ARG A 136 -17.97 -5.58 -2.44
CA ARG A 136 -16.70 -4.88 -2.20
C ARG A 136 -15.56 -5.84 -1.94
N ARG A 137 -15.76 -6.87 -1.13
CA ARG A 137 -14.76 -7.93 -0.87
C ARG A 137 -14.40 -8.66 -2.16
N ASP A 138 -15.40 -9.01 -2.97
CA ASP A 138 -15.19 -9.66 -4.26
C ASP A 138 -14.41 -8.78 -5.24
N LEU A 139 -14.71 -7.48 -5.29
CA LEU A 139 -13.99 -6.54 -6.13
C LEU A 139 -12.52 -6.41 -5.70
N VAL A 140 -12.26 -6.31 -4.39
CA VAL A 140 -10.89 -6.26 -3.85
C VAL A 140 -10.14 -7.56 -4.13
N PHE A 141 -10.80 -8.71 -3.96
CA PHE A 141 -10.22 -10.01 -4.27
C PHE A 141 -9.82 -10.11 -5.76
N ARG A 142 -10.74 -9.76 -6.67
CA ARG A 142 -10.44 -9.76 -8.12
C ARG A 142 -9.29 -8.82 -8.46
N LYS A 143 -9.30 -7.60 -7.91
CA LYS A 143 -8.22 -6.63 -8.11
C LYS A 143 -6.87 -7.18 -7.63
N ASN A 144 -6.82 -7.75 -6.43
CA ASN A 144 -5.58 -8.28 -5.87
C ASN A 144 -5.08 -9.49 -6.66
N ARG A 145 -5.98 -10.36 -7.11
CA ARG A 145 -5.66 -11.48 -7.99
C ARG A 145 -5.04 -11.01 -9.30
N ASP A 146 -5.63 -10.00 -9.93
CA ASP A 146 -5.16 -9.45 -11.20
C ASP A 146 -3.78 -8.77 -11.03
N LEU A 147 -3.57 -8.03 -9.93
CA LEU A 147 -2.27 -7.44 -9.60
C LEU A 147 -1.20 -8.51 -9.37
N LEU A 148 -1.50 -9.53 -8.56
CA LEU A 148 -0.56 -10.63 -8.29
C LEU A 148 -0.23 -11.39 -9.58
N SER A 149 -1.20 -11.55 -10.49
CA SER A 149 -0.97 -12.16 -11.80
C SER A 149 -0.02 -11.33 -12.68
N GLN A 150 -0.09 -10.01 -12.61
CA GLN A 150 0.85 -9.12 -13.29
C GLN A 150 2.26 -9.21 -12.71
N ASP A 151 2.36 -9.26 -11.38
CA ASP A 151 3.63 -9.41 -10.67
C ASP A 151 4.31 -10.76 -10.98
N LEU A 152 3.55 -11.85 -11.04
CA LEU A 152 4.07 -13.16 -11.44
C LEU A 152 4.60 -13.18 -12.87
N ARG A 153 3.89 -12.55 -13.82
CA ARG A 153 4.40 -12.39 -15.21
C ARG A 153 5.67 -11.55 -15.26
N ARG A 154 5.81 -10.56 -14.37
CA ARG A 154 7.04 -9.77 -14.26
C ARG A 154 8.18 -10.61 -13.71
N LEU A 155 7.92 -11.40 -12.67
CA LEU A 155 8.89 -12.32 -12.06
C LEU A 155 9.35 -13.38 -13.05
N GLU A 156 8.44 -13.98 -13.81
CA GLU A 156 8.74 -14.94 -14.89
C GLU A 156 9.70 -14.34 -15.92
N ARG A 157 9.43 -13.11 -16.40
CA ARG A 157 10.34 -12.40 -17.30
C ARG A 157 11.72 -12.17 -16.68
N GLN A 158 11.78 -11.80 -15.40
CA GLN A 158 13.05 -11.59 -14.71
C GLN A 158 13.85 -12.89 -14.54
N LEU A 159 13.17 -14.00 -14.22
CA LEU A 159 13.80 -15.31 -14.15
C LEU A 159 14.32 -15.76 -15.52
N GLY A 160 13.59 -15.47 -16.61
CA GLY A 160 14.04 -15.74 -17.98
C GLY A 160 15.26 -14.92 -18.42
N LEU A 161 15.59 -13.82 -17.73
CA LEU A 161 16.82 -13.05 -17.97
C LEU A 161 18.04 -13.64 -17.26
N LEU A 162 17.86 -14.53 -16.28
CA LEU A 162 18.96 -15.22 -15.60
C LEU A 162 19.50 -16.35 -16.49
N GLN A 163 20.34 -15.98 -17.45
CA GLN A 163 20.94 -16.92 -18.41
C GLN A 163 22.25 -17.49 -17.87
N VAL A 164 22.15 -18.55 -17.06
CA VAL A 164 23.34 -19.33 -16.63
C VAL A 164 24.06 -19.91 -17.85
N ASP A 165 23.31 -20.39 -18.85
CA ASP A 165 23.83 -20.95 -20.10
C ASP A 165 24.72 -19.96 -20.87
N SER A 166 24.45 -18.65 -20.78
CA SER A 166 25.26 -17.62 -21.45
C SER A 166 26.69 -17.54 -20.89
N MET A 167 26.90 -18.06 -19.68
CA MET A 167 28.20 -18.09 -19.01
C MET A 167 29.02 -19.33 -19.40
N GLN A 168 28.42 -20.34 -20.03
CA GLN A 168 29.04 -21.63 -20.34
C GLN A 168 30.38 -21.49 -21.08
N PRO A 169 30.53 -20.64 -22.13
CA PRO A 169 31.81 -20.52 -22.83
C PRO A 169 32.96 -20.01 -21.94
N LYS A 170 32.65 -19.10 -21.01
CA LYS A 170 33.63 -18.56 -20.05
C LYS A 170 33.98 -19.59 -18.99
N VAL A 171 33.01 -20.41 -18.60
CA VAL A 171 33.21 -21.51 -17.67
C VAL A 171 34.12 -22.56 -18.31
N ASP A 172 33.85 -22.95 -19.54
CA ASP A 172 34.67 -23.93 -20.28
C ASP A 172 36.13 -23.46 -20.44
N GLU A 173 36.34 -22.16 -20.71
CA GLU A 173 37.68 -21.55 -20.73
C GLU A 173 38.39 -21.62 -19.38
N LEU A 174 37.68 -21.39 -18.27
CA LEU A 174 38.24 -21.50 -16.92
C LEU A 174 38.51 -22.95 -16.51
N MET A 175 37.65 -23.89 -16.92
CA MET A 175 37.79 -25.32 -16.62
C MET A 175 38.99 -25.93 -17.36
N THR A 176 39.28 -25.46 -18.56
CA THR A 176 40.45 -25.87 -19.36
C THR A 176 41.74 -25.16 -18.94
N SER A 177 41.67 -24.14 -18.08
CA SER A 177 42.84 -23.41 -17.61
C SER A 177 43.63 -24.18 -16.54
N ASP A 178 44.94 -24.27 -16.72
CA ASP A 178 45.86 -24.79 -15.70
C ASP A 178 46.12 -23.79 -14.56
N ARG A 179 45.60 -22.56 -14.68
CA ARG A 179 45.78 -21.50 -13.67
C ARG A 179 44.82 -21.65 -12.49
N MET A 180 43.81 -22.52 -12.60
CA MET A 180 42.81 -22.77 -11.56
C MET A 180 43.01 -24.17 -10.97
N SER A 181 42.92 -24.29 -9.65
CA SER A 181 43.02 -25.59 -8.99
C SER A 181 41.80 -26.46 -9.29
N GLU A 182 41.98 -27.78 -9.28
CA GLU A 182 40.87 -28.74 -9.47
C GLU A 182 39.78 -28.59 -8.41
N ALA A 183 40.12 -28.21 -7.17
CA ALA A 183 39.14 -27.90 -6.14
C ALA A 183 38.30 -26.65 -6.48
N ALA A 184 38.91 -25.60 -7.03
CA ALA A 184 38.21 -24.39 -7.44
C ALA A 184 37.32 -24.63 -8.67
N LYS A 185 37.78 -25.47 -9.61
CA LYS A 185 36.99 -25.92 -10.76
C LYS A 185 35.74 -26.69 -10.32
N ALA A 186 35.89 -27.62 -9.39
CA ALA A 186 34.77 -28.38 -8.84
C ALA A 186 33.75 -27.50 -8.09
N ASP A 187 34.21 -26.54 -7.27
CA ASP A 187 33.32 -25.61 -6.57
C ASP A 187 32.57 -24.69 -7.55
N LEU A 188 33.26 -24.15 -8.57
CA LEU A 188 32.64 -23.32 -9.60
C LEU A 188 31.53 -24.09 -10.34
N ALA A 189 31.84 -25.31 -10.80
CA ALA A 189 30.88 -26.16 -11.49
C ALA A 189 29.67 -26.49 -10.59
N GLY A 190 29.89 -26.86 -9.34
CA GLY A 190 28.82 -27.17 -8.39
C GLY A 190 27.92 -25.97 -8.09
N ARG A 191 28.49 -24.76 -7.96
CA ARG A 191 27.71 -23.53 -7.76
C ARG A 191 26.86 -23.19 -8.97
N LEU A 192 27.40 -23.32 -10.18
CA LEU A 192 26.66 -23.04 -11.41
C LEU A 192 25.51 -24.03 -11.60
N GLU A 193 25.75 -25.32 -11.34
CA GLU A 193 24.69 -26.35 -11.36
C GLU A 193 23.60 -26.04 -10.33
N GLN A 194 23.97 -25.60 -9.13
CA GLN A 194 23.00 -25.23 -8.09
C GLN A 194 22.16 -24.01 -8.50
N ILE A 195 22.77 -22.99 -9.10
CA ILE A 195 22.05 -21.81 -9.60
C ILE A 195 21.06 -22.23 -10.69
N ASP A 196 21.47 -23.06 -11.66
CA ASP A 196 20.57 -23.58 -12.70
C ASP A 196 19.38 -24.35 -12.12
N LYS A 197 19.63 -25.25 -11.15
CA LYS A 197 18.57 -25.97 -10.44
C LYS A 197 17.60 -25.03 -9.74
N HIS A 198 18.10 -24.01 -9.05
CA HIS A 198 17.25 -23.03 -8.37
C HIS A 198 16.42 -22.21 -9.35
N VAL A 199 17.00 -21.78 -10.47
CA VAL A 199 16.26 -21.06 -11.53
C VAL A 199 15.13 -21.93 -12.08
N LYS A 200 15.38 -23.21 -12.37
CA LYS A 200 14.34 -24.16 -12.82
C LYS A 200 13.25 -24.37 -11.77
N LEU A 201 13.62 -24.53 -10.51
CA LEU A 201 12.67 -24.69 -9.41
C LEU A 201 11.79 -23.45 -9.24
N LEU A 202 12.38 -22.25 -9.33
CA LEU A 202 11.64 -20.99 -9.26
C LEU A 202 10.65 -20.85 -10.42
N HIS A 203 11.04 -21.21 -11.65
CA HIS A 203 10.10 -21.24 -12.78
C HIS A 203 8.90 -22.15 -12.51
N GLN A 204 9.14 -23.37 -11.99
CA GLN A 204 8.06 -24.30 -11.64
C GLN A 204 7.13 -23.74 -10.56
N HIS A 205 7.66 -23.04 -9.56
CA HIS A 205 6.84 -22.39 -8.54
C HIS A 205 5.99 -21.26 -9.11
N VAL A 206 6.57 -20.42 -9.97
CA VAL A 206 5.84 -19.35 -10.65
C VAL A 206 4.73 -19.92 -11.53
N GLU A 207 5.01 -20.97 -12.30
CA GLU A 207 4.00 -21.66 -13.12
C GLU A 207 2.83 -22.19 -12.28
N LYS A 208 3.12 -22.85 -11.16
CA LYS A 208 2.09 -23.33 -10.22
C LYS A 208 1.25 -22.19 -9.64
N LEU A 209 1.88 -21.06 -9.28
CA LEU A 209 1.16 -19.89 -8.79
C LEU A 209 0.26 -19.28 -9.87
N VAL A 210 0.70 -19.25 -11.12
CA VAL A 210 -0.13 -18.79 -12.25
C VAL A 210 -1.35 -19.70 -12.44
N ILE A 211 -1.18 -21.02 -12.34
CA ILE A 211 -2.29 -21.99 -12.41
C ILE A 211 -3.28 -21.74 -11.27
N LEU A 212 -2.80 -21.59 -10.04
CA LEU A 212 -3.63 -21.34 -8.85
C LEU A 212 -4.46 -20.06 -8.96
N LEU A 213 -3.93 -19.02 -9.60
CA LEU A 213 -4.67 -17.76 -9.80
C LEU A 213 -5.63 -17.81 -11.01
N SER A 214 -5.43 -18.77 -11.93
CA SER A 214 -6.24 -18.92 -13.14
C SER A 214 -7.42 -19.87 -12.95
N SER A 215 -7.30 -20.86 -12.07
CA SER A 215 -8.38 -21.78 -11.69
C SER A 215 -8.93 -21.40 -10.33
N PRO A 216 -10.04 -20.64 -10.25
CA PRO A 216 -10.74 -20.49 -8.97
C PRO A 216 -11.29 -21.87 -8.57
N ASP A 217 -10.91 -22.37 -7.39
CA ASP A 217 -11.70 -23.42 -6.75
C ASP A 217 -13.13 -22.86 -6.60
N GLU A 218 -14.08 -23.48 -7.28
CA GLU A 218 -15.50 -23.26 -6.96
C GLU A 218 -15.68 -23.70 -5.51
N PRO A 219 -16.34 -22.90 -4.65
CA PRO A 219 -16.68 -23.35 -3.31
C PRO A 219 -17.54 -24.60 -3.47
N ASP A 220 -17.07 -25.72 -2.91
CA ASP A 220 -17.78 -26.98 -2.80
C ASP A 220 -19.18 -26.67 -2.26
N SER A 221 -20.16 -26.68 -3.15
CA SER A 221 -21.56 -26.47 -2.81
C SER A 221 -22.03 -27.79 -2.22
N GLY A 222 -21.59 -28.05 -0.99
CA GLY A 222 -22.00 -29.21 -0.21
C GLY A 222 -23.51 -29.16 0.00
N GLU A 223 -24.20 -30.08 -0.67
CA GLU A 223 -25.56 -30.52 -0.35
C GLU A 223 -25.66 -31.08 1.07
#